data_AF-A0A368HEM3-F1
#
_entry.id   AF-A0A368HEM3-F1
#
_cell.length_a   1.000
_cell.length_b   1.000
_cell.length_c   1.000
_cell.angle_alpha   90.00
_cell.angle_beta   90.00
_cell.angle_gamma   90.00
#
_symmetry.space_group_name_H-M   'P 1'
#
loop_
_entity.id
_entity.type
_entity.pdbx_description
1 polymer ?
#
loop_
_entity_poly.entity_id
_entity_poly.type
_entity_poly.pdbx_seq_one_letter_code
_entity_poly.pdbx_strand_id
1 'polypeptide(L)'
;MTTKTIHADFWEDAVVDNIDEEYDRLVQHLHDSAKSAEGLRVTKRQLSYETLELIRQRGAARAAGNYQPTSELAKHCREAIKEDLKERRAAVLAEAAEAG
;
A
#
# COMPACT_ATOMS: atom_id res chain seq x y z
N MET A 1 44.32 28.06 -26.17
CA MET A 1 44.17 27.12 -25.02
C MET A 1 42.81 27.32 -24.32
N THR A 2 41.71 27.46 -25.07
CA THR A 2 40.41 27.88 -24.47
C THR A 2 39.24 26.99 -24.88
N THR A 3 39.33 26.26 -25.98
CA THR A 3 38.24 25.39 -26.46
C THR A 3 38.13 24.05 -25.72
N LYS A 4 39.24 23.58 -25.11
CA LYS A 4 39.27 22.31 -24.36
C LYS A 4 38.61 22.44 -22.97
N THR A 5 38.68 23.62 -22.36
CA THR A 5 38.09 23.89 -21.04
C THR A 5 36.56 24.03 -21.14
N ILE A 6 36.06 24.80 -22.11
CA ILE A 6 34.61 25.03 -22.32
C ILE A 6 33.85 23.72 -22.62
N HIS A 7 34.48 22.77 -23.30
CA HIS A 7 33.86 21.47 -23.58
C HIS A 7 33.80 20.60 -22.32
N ALA A 8 34.86 20.56 -21.52
CA ALA A 8 34.87 19.81 -20.27
C ALA A 8 33.83 20.36 -19.28
N ASP A 9 33.75 21.68 -19.13
CA ASP A 9 32.79 22.34 -18.24
C ASP A 9 31.33 22.02 -18.63
N PHE A 10 31.02 21.92 -19.93
CA PHE A 10 29.69 21.56 -20.44
C PHE A 10 29.31 20.09 -20.18
N TRP A 11 30.27 19.16 -20.30
CA TRP A 11 30.02 17.76 -19.97
C TRP A 11 29.91 17.54 -18.46
N GLU A 12 30.63 18.30 -17.65
CA GLU A 12 30.50 18.27 -16.19
C GLU A 12 29.13 18.78 -15.74
N ASP A 13 28.67 19.91 -16.27
CA ASP A 13 27.33 20.48 -16.00
C ASP A 13 26.21 19.51 -16.42
N ALA A 14 26.29 18.94 -17.62
CA ALA A 14 25.31 17.95 -18.11
C ALA A 14 25.30 16.64 -17.29
N VAL A 15 26.45 16.21 -16.76
CA VAL A 15 26.53 15.03 -15.89
C VAL A 15 25.97 15.33 -14.51
N VAL A 16 26.21 16.52 -13.96
CA VAL A 16 25.65 16.97 -12.68
C VAL A 16 24.13 17.10 -12.78
N ASP A 17 23.62 17.75 -13.83
CA ASP A 17 22.17 17.88 -14.07
C ASP A 17 21.48 16.51 -14.17
N ASN A 18 22.10 15.53 -14.86
CA ASN A 18 21.58 14.17 -14.94
C ASN A 18 21.57 13.47 -13.56
N ILE A 19 22.59 13.69 -12.73
CA ILE A 19 22.64 13.10 -11.37
C ILE A 19 21.56 13.71 -10.48
N ASP A 20 21.38 15.03 -10.52
CA ASP A 20 20.36 15.72 -9.75
C ASP A 20 18.95 15.30 -10.19
N GLU A 21 18.70 15.17 -11.50
CA GLU A 21 17.42 14.68 -12.02
C GLU A 21 17.15 13.20 -11.66
N GLU A 22 18.16 12.33 -11.68
CA GLU A 22 18.04 10.94 -11.21
C GLU A 22 17.74 10.91 -9.69
N TYR A 23 18.35 11.80 -8.92
CA TYR A 23 18.13 11.90 -7.48
C TYR A 23 16.71 12.38 -7.15
N ASP A 24 16.24 13.42 -7.83
CA ASP A 24 14.87 13.92 -7.71
C ASP A 24 13.85 12.85 -8.10
N ARG A 25 14.10 12.11 -9.19
CA ARG A 25 13.23 10.99 -9.59
C ARG A 25 13.19 9.90 -8.53
N LEU A 26 14.33 9.55 -7.94
CA LEU A 26 14.40 8.55 -6.86
C LEU A 26 13.64 9.02 -5.62
N VAL A 27 13.83 10.28 -5.21
CA VAL A 27 13.12 10.86 -4.08
C VAL A 27 11.61 10.86 -4.30
N GLN A 28 11.16 11.22 -5.52
CA GLN A 28 9.75 11.23 -5.86
C GLN A 28 9.15 9.81 -5.85
N HIS A 29 9.87 8.83 -6.40
CA HIS A 29 9.46 7.43 -6.36
C HIS A 29 9.33 6.91 -4.92
N LEU A 30 10.34 7.16 -4.07
CA LEU A 30 10.30 6.77 -2.66
C LEU A 30 9.12 7.41 -1.91
N HIS A 31 8.82 8.67 -2.20
CA HIS A 31 7.69 9.37 -1.60
C HIS A 31 6.35 8.73 -2.03
N ASP A 32 6.18 8.43 -3.31
CA ASP A 32 4.96 7.82 -3.83
C ASP A 32 4.77 6.39 -3.31
N SER A 33 5.84 5.57 -3.25
CA SER A 33 5.80 4.25 -2.60
C SER A 33 5.46 4.35 -1.10
N ALA A 34 6.03 5.33 -0.39
CA ALA A 34 5.73 5.55 1.03
C ALA A 34 4.26 5.93 1.26
N LYS A 35 3.71 6.80 0.40
CA LYS A 35 2.30 7.20 0.44
C LYS A 35 1.36 6.04 0.15
N SER A 36 1.68 5.20 -0.84
CA SER A 36 0.94 3.97 -1.15
C SER A 36 0.97 2.97 0.00
N ALA A 37 2.14 2.77 0.62
CA ALA A 37 2.30 1.90 1.78
C ALA A 37 1.51 2.40 3.00
N GLU A 38 1.48 3.71 3.25
CA GLU A 38 0.67 4.30 4.32
C GLU A 38 -0.83 4.09 4.08
N GLY A 39 -1.31 4.35 2.86
CA GLY A 39 -2.70 4.09 2.47
C GLY A 39 -3.12 2.63 2.72
N LEU A 40 -2.28 1.68 2.28
CA LEU A 40 -2.50 0.24 2.51
C LEU A 40 -2.54 -0.12 4.00
N ARG A 41 -1.70 0.49 4.83
CA ARG A 41 -1.72 0.26 6.28
C ARG A 41 -3.00 0.77 6.92
N VAL A 42 -3.54 1.89 6.45
CA VAL A 42 -4.81 2.46 6.93
C VAL A 42 -5.99 1.57 6.51
N THR A 43 -6.08 1.15 5.25
CA THR A 43 -7.17 0.27 4.79
C THR A 43 -7.16 -1.08 5.52
N LYS A 44 -5.99 -1.71 5.67
CA LYS A 44 -5.82 -2.96 6.42
C LYS A 44 -6.26 -2.83 7.88
N ARG A 45 -5.98 -1.70 8.53
CA ARG A 45 -6.44 -1.42 9.91
C ARG A 45 -7.97 -1.31 9.96
N GLN A 46 -8.56 -0.57 9.03
CA GLN A 46 -10.01 -0.41 8.95
C GLN A 46 -10.73 -1.76 8.76
N LEU A 47 -10.28 -2.56 7.78
CA LEU A 47 -10.84 -3.89 7.51
C LEU A 47 -10.66 -4.85 8.69
N SER A 48 -9.52 -4.79 9.37
CA SER A 48 -9.28 -5.59 10.58
C SER A 48 -10.24 -5.20 11.71
N TYR A 49 -10.51 -3.90 11.87
CA TYR A 49 -11.44 -3.39 12.88
C TYR A 49 -12.88 -3.79 12.58
N GLU A 50 -13.31 -3.65 11.32
CA GLU A 50 -14.63 -4.05 10.86
C GLU A 50 -14.85 -5.56 11.03
N THR A 51 -13.85 -6.37 10.68
CA THR A 51 -13.88 -7.83 10.89
C THR A 51 -13.97 -8.18 12.38
N LEU A 52 -13.20 -7.49 13.24
CA LEU A 52 -13.25 -7.69 14.69
C LEU A 52 -14.64 -7.35 15.26
N GLU A 53 -15.23 -6.25 14.80
CA GLU A 53 -16.55 -5.80 15.26
C GLU A 53 -17.65 -6.79 14.84
N LEU A 54 -17.59 -7.34 13.62
CA LEU A 54 -18.50 -8.41 13.17
C LEU A 54 -18.38 -9.68 14.04
N ILE A 55 -17.16 -10.06 14.44
CA ILE A 55 -16.94 -11.19 15.35
C ILE A 55 -17.56 -10.90 16.73
N ARG A 56 -17.40 -9.68 17.25
CA ARG A 56 -17.98 -9.24 18.52
C ARG A 56 -19.51 -9.29 18.50
N GLN A 57 -20.12 -8.75 17.44
CA GLN A 57 -21.56 -8.78 17.23
C GLN A 57 -22.09 -10.21 17.14
N ARG A 58 -21.41 -11.09 16.42
CA ARG A 58 -21.75 -12.51 16.34
C ARG A 58 -21.69 -13.19 17.71
N GLY A 59 -20.70 -12.86 18.55
CA GLY A 59 -20.60 -13.36 19.92
C GLY A 59 -21.80 -12.94 20.77
N ALA A 60 -22.19 -11.66 20.70
CA ALA A 60 -23.35 -11.13 21.39
C ALA A 60 -24.67 -11.78 20.91
N ALA A 61 -24.83 -11.97 19.60
CA ALA A 61 -26.01 -12.62 19.03
C ALA A 61 -26.15 -14.08 19.47
N ARG A 62 -25.03 -14.82 19.61
CA ARG A 62 -25.03 -16.19 20.18
C ARG A 62 -25.43 -16.19 21.65
N ALA A 63 -24.88 -15.26 22.43
CA ALA A 63 -25.21 -15.15 23.85
C ALA A 63 -26.71 -14.82 24.07
N ALA A 64 -27.31 -14.06 23.15
CA ALA A 64 -28.74 -13.74 23.14
C ALA A 64 -29.65 -14.87 22.61
N GLY A 65 -29.11 -16.00 22.13
CA GLY A 65 -29.92 -17.11 21.58
C GLY A 65 -30.51 -16.85 20.18
N ASN A 66 -30.04 -15.82 19.48
CA ASN A 66 -30.61 -15.37 18.20
C ASN A 66 -29.98 -16.11 17.00
N TYR A 67 -30.45 -17.32 16.70
CA TYR A 67 -29.85 -18.20 15.66
C TYR A 67 -29.97 -17.68 14.22
N GLN A 68 -31.05 -16.96 13.88
CA GLN A 68 -31.30 -16.46 12.52
C GLN A 68 -30.35 -15.29 12.15
N PRO A 69 -30.23 -14.21 12.96
CA PRO A 69 -29.23 -13.14 12.74
C PRO A 69 -27.78 -13.64 12.84
N THR A 70 -27.52 -14.68 13.64
CA THR A 70 -26.18 -15.29 13.75
C THR A 70 -25.73 -15.93 12.44
N SER A 71 -26.66 -16.46 11.63
CA SER A 71 -26.36 -17.05 10.32
C SER A 71 -25.97 -15.99 9.28
N GLU A 72 -26.69 -14.88 9.25
CA GLU A 72 -26.39 -13.74 8.36
C GLU A 72 -25.05 -13.10 8.72
N LEU A 73 -24.82 -12.80 10.00
CA LEU A 73 -23.51 -12.34 10.49
C LEU A 73 -22.37 -13.32 10.14
N ALA A 74 -22.63 -14.62 10.21
CA ALA A 74 -21.63 -15.63 9.83
C ALA A 74 -21.37 -15.68 8.31
N LYS A 75 -22.34 -15.30 7.47
CA LYS A 75 -22.09 -15.12 6.02
C LYS A 75 -21.24 -13.87 5.78
N HIS A 76 -21.63 -12.74 6.35
CA HIS A 76 -20.89 -11.48 6.21
C HIS A 76 -19.46 -11.56 6.73
N CYS A 77 -19.21 -12.23 7.88
CA CYS A 77 -17.85 -12.47 8.37
C CYS A 77 -16.99 -13.24 7.35
N ARG A 78 -17.57 -14.26 6.69
CA ARG A 78 -16.84 -15.07 5.72
C ARG A 78 -16.53 -14.29 4.44
N GLU A 79 -17.45 -13.44 4.00
CA GLU A 79 -17.25 -12.56 2.85
C GLU A 79 -16.19 -11.50 3.14
N ALA A 80 -16.26 -10.81 4.29
CA ALA A 80 -15.28 -9.81 4.68
C ALA A 80 -13.85 -10.39 4.79
N ILE A 81 -13.70 -11.57 5.41
CA ILE A 81 -12.39 -12.24 5.51
C ILE A 81 -11.86 -12.62 4.11
N LYS A 82 -12.74 -13.06 3.20
CA LYS A 82 -12.36 -13.44 1.85
C LYS A 82 -11.89 -12.25 1.03
N GLU A 83 -12.56 -11.10 1.16
CA GLU A 83 -12.16 -9.87 0.48
C GLU A 83 -10.86 -9.29 1.06
N ASP A 84 -10.68 -9.25 2.39
CA ASP A 84 -9.40 -8.84 3.02
C ASP A 84 -8.22 -9.68 2.51
N LEU A 85 -8.41 -11.00 2.41
CA LEU A 85 -7.38 -11.90 1.88
C LEU A 85 -7.04 -11.64 0.41
N LYS A 86 -8.03 -11.26 -0.41
CA LYS A 86 -7.80 -10.90 -1.82
C LYS A 86 -7.06 -9.57 -1.94
N GLU A 87 -7.49 -8.56 -1.20
CA GLU A 87 -6.86 -7.23 -1.22
C GLU A 87 -5.40 -7.31 -0.76
N ARG A 88 -5.14 -8.05 0.33
CA ARG A 88 -3.77 -8.28 0.82
C ARG A 88 -2.90 -9.05 -0.18
N ARG A 89 -3.47 -9.97 -0.95
CA ARG A 89 -2.75 -10.67 -2.02
C ARG A 89 -2.44 -9.73 -3.19
N ALA A 90 -3.38 -8.88 -3.59
CA ALA A 90 -3.17 -7.89 -4.64
C ALA A 90 -2.08 -6.88 -4.24
N ALA A 91 -2.12 -6.39 -3.00
CA ALA A 91 -1.11 -5.47 -2.48
C ALA A 91 0.30 -6.09 -2.48
N VAL A 92 0.46 -7.33 -2.00
CA VAL A 92 1.77 -8.03 -2.01
C VAL A 92 2.28 -8.24 -3.43
N LEU A 93 1.40 -8.49 -4.40
CA LEU A 93 1.79 -8.63 -5.81
C LEU A 93 2.23 -7.28 -6.43
N ALA A 94 1.56 -6.18 -6.07
CA ALA A 94 1.94 -4.84 -6.52
C ALA A 94 3.30 -4.41 -5.94
N GLU A 95 3.53 -4.62 -4.64
CA GLU A 95 4.82 -4.35 -3.99
C GLU A 95 5.96 -5.15 -4.63
N ALA A 96 5.73 -6.41 -5.00
CA ALA A 96 6.72 -7.24 -5.68
C ALA A 96 7.04 -6.77 -7.10
N ALA A 97 6.09 -6.10 -7.77
CA ALA A 97 6.28 -5.56 -9.12
C ALA A 97 7.05 -4.22 -9.12
N GLU A 98 6.92 -3.42 -8.06
CA GLU A 98 7.70 -2.16 -7.90
C GLU A 98 9.15 -2.42 -7.44
N ALA A 99 9.43 -3.59 -6.87
CA ALA A 99 10.75 -3.95 -6.35
C ALA A 99 11.70 -4.59 -7.38
N GLY A 100 11.28 -4.76 -8.64
CA GLY A 100 12.06 -5.38 -9.74
C GLY A 100 12.32 -4.41 -10.88
#